data_AF-A0A1Y3MXT7-F1
#
_entry.id   AF-A0A1Y3MXT7-F1
#
_cell.length_a   1.000
_cell.length_b   1.000
_cell.length_c   1.000
_cell.angle_alpha   90.00
_cell.angle_beta   90.00
_cell.angle_gamma   90.00
#
_symmetry.space_group_name_H-M   'P 1'
#
loop_
_entity.id
_entity.type
_entity.pdbx_description
1 polymer ?
#
loop_
_entity_poly.entity_id
_entity_poly.type
_entity_poly.pdbx_seq_one_letter_code
_entity_poly.pdbx_strand_id
1 'polypeptide(L)'
;RKNSDALAITTPPPYLILKDSENGWPFSYPLTLIKQLNTNVEIQYTPDVEDYDIDIDINTDQMMNDEYFASMLAHEILHGMGIYYLIQPLSDMLPNLGFSSEVVMPPVDTVEYENEEGILKEIKTFLPPSVYEKNFVNLEKLVNSKIVSNNNNNFISSDYYYFNETYYWAFKDLPLNIYVHQPLLENSEKIQLQQFNQTLFNWGGYPIAQNFYKSAISENSIGFLTTEGDILKLQTYNNEYVGDFFHISTPYSCESKFKCSIEDETDHHKLEYGPNFVMLPKYYVMDMNVEEKIQTYAPHNQYGLLSDGIVHMLTTMGWTERNHTRNDKNYIVLMPDDLKNLQIIESVNPSNIELKINDEQNIASLVSSDGTSFQHVSSRFILLTILFVIFFLI
;
A
#
# COMPACT_ATOMS: atom_id res chain seq x y z
N ARG A 1 -2.46 -12.53 17.91
CA ARG A 1 -1.29 -13.41 17.63
C ARG A 1 -1.56 -14.90 17.85
N LYS A 2 -2.16 -15.36 18.98
CA LYS A 2 -2.38 -16.81 19.29
C LYS A 2 -3.20 -17.66 18.29
N ASN A 3 -3.81 -17.08 17.26
CA ASN A 3 -4.62 -17.80 16.24
C ASN A 3 -4.25 -17.41 14.80
N SER A 4 -3.01 -16.93 14.55
CA SER A 4 -2.60 -16.58 13.19
C SER A 4 -1.99 -17.78 12.48
N ASP A 5 -2.42 -18.03 11.25
CA ASP A 5 -1.83 -19.03 10.35
C ASP A 5 -0.58 -18.50 9.61
N ALA A 6 -0.09 -17.31 9.98
CA ALA A 6 1.09 -16.70 9.40
C ALA A 6 2.39 -17.30 9.97
N LEU A 7 3.36 -17.54 9.09
CA LEU A 7 4.70 -18.04 9.44
C LEU A 7 5.49 -17.02 10.27
N ALA A 8 5.36 -15.74 9.93
CA ALA A 8 5.88 -14.62 10.70
C ALA A 8 4.96 -13.40 10.51
N ILE A 9 5.11 -12.43 11.41
CA ILE A 9 4.38 -11.16 11.36
C ILE A 9 5.29 -10.06 11.86
N THR A 10 5.42 -9.00 11.08
CA THR A 10 6.04 -7.75 11.51
C THR A 10 5.02 -6.86 12.17
N THR A 11 5.37 -6.33 13.34
CA THR A 11 4.58 -5.29 14.01
C THR A 11 4.66 -4.01 13.16
N PRO A 12 3.52 -3.35 12.86
CA PRO A 12 3.56 -2.09 12.13
C PRO A 12 4.44 -1.07 12.88
N PRO A 13 5.38 -0.39 12.21
CA PRO A 13 6.25 0.57 12.87
C PRO A 13 5.42 1.76 13.36
N PRO A 14 5.79 2.44 14.47
CA PRO A 14 5.15 3.69 14.82
C PRO A 14 5.53 4.80 13.82
N TYR A 15 4.69 5.82 13.69
CA TYR A 15 4.85 6.88 12.70
C TYR A 15 5.03 8.25 13.34
N LEU A 16 5.85 9.10 12.72
CA LEU A 16 5.86 10.54 12.96
C LEU A 16 5.46 11.28 11.69
N ILE A 17 4.88 12.46 11.87
CA ILE A 17 4.48 13.29 10.74
C ILE A 17 5.64 14.22 10.37
N LEU A 18 6.13 14.10 9.15
CA LEU A 18 7.19 14.95 8.61
C LEU A 18 6.72 15.72 7.38
N LYS A 19 7.37 16.85 7.11
CA LYS A 19 7.34 17.54 5.82
C LYS A 19 8.70 17.61 5.19
N ASP A 20 8.64 17.71 3.88
CA ASP A 20 9.79 17.81 2.99
C ASP A 20 10.31 19.26 2.81
N SER A 21 9.52 20.25 3.22
CA SER A 21 9.77 21.69 3.12
C SER A 21 8.83 22.47 4.07
N GLU A 22 9.09 23.76 4.29
CA GLU A 22 8.25 24.60 5.17
C GLU A 22 6.80 24.68 4.72
N ASN A 23 6.56 24.83 3.41
CA ASN A 23 5.23 24.96 2.80
C ASN A 23 4.76 23.67 2.10
N GLY A 24 5.47 22.58 2.37
CA GLY A 24 5.22 21.27 1.80
C GLY A 24 4.15 20.49 2.53
N TRP A 25 3.93 19.29 2.03
CA TRP A 25 2.91 18.38 2.51
C TRP A 25 3.37 17.52 3.67
N PRO A 26 2.52 17.30 4.68
CA PRO A 26 2.82 16.36 5.74
C PRO A 26 2.47 14.93 5.31
N PHE A 27 3.36 14.00 5.63
CA PHE A 27 3.14 12.56 5.47
C PHE A 27 3.56 11.83 6.74
N SER A 28 2.97 10.66 6.96
CA SER A 28 3.37 9.77 8.05
C SER A 28 4.61 8.98 7.63
N TYR A 29 5.70 9.11 8.36
CA TYR A 29 6.95 8.40 8.14
C TYR A 29 7.17 7.37 9.25
N PRO A 30 7.48 6.10 8.92
CA PRO A 30 7.76 5.10 9.93
C PRO A 30 9.06 5.43 10.65
N LEU A 31 9.12 5.26 11.97
CA LEU A 31 10.27 5.61 12.80
C LEU A 31 11.56 4.91 12.35
N THR A 32 11.45 3.69 11.82
CA THR A 32 12.56 2.92 11.25
C THR A 32 13.25 3.64 10.08
N LEU A 33 12.48 4.34 9.24
CA LEU A 33 13.01 5.20 8.18
C LEU A 33 13.60 6.48 8.76
N ILE A 34 12.93 7.13 9.71
CA ILE A 34 13.32 8.44 10.27
C ILE A 34 14.75 8.43 10.84
N LYS A 35 15.20 7.30 11.41
CA LYS A 35 16.59 7.11 11.89
C LYS A 35 17.67 7.49 10.86
N GLN A 36 17.36 7.40 9.56
CA GLN A 36 18.28 7.76 8.47
C GLN A 36 17.92 9.06 7.75
N LEU A 37 16.93 9.83 8.21
CA LEU A 37 16.57 11.13 7.63
C LEU A 37 17.21 12.26 8.44
N ASN A 38 17.60 13.36 7.79
CA ASN A 38 18.03 14.56 8.53
C ASN A 38 16.78 15.32 8.94
N THR A 39 16.59 15.57 10.24
CA THR A 39 15.41 16.27 10.76
C THR A 39 15.80 17.60 11.41
N ASN A 40 14.89 18.57 11.37
CA ASN A 40 15.05 19.90 11.98
C ASN A 40 15.15 19.87 13.51
N VAL A 41 14.66 18.79 14.13
CA VAL A 41 14.79 18.50 15.56
C VAL A 41 15.42 17.14 15.75
N GLU A 42 16.22 16.99 16.80
CA GLU A 42 16.74 15.70 17.20
C GLU A 42 15.59 14.83 17.72
N ILE A 43 15.35 13.70 17.06
CA ILE A 43 14.39 12.71 17.55
C ILE A 43 15.03 11.99 18.74
N GLN A 44 14.44 12.15 19.93
CA GLN A 44 14.89 11.46 21.11
C GLN A 44 14.38 10.02 21.07
N TYR A 45 15.29 9.09 20.83
CA TYR A 45 15.04 7.66 20.94
C TYR A 45 15.29 7.25 22.39
N THR A 46 14.25 6.83 23.10
CA THR A 46 14.41 6.39 24.50
C THR A 46 15.07 5.01 24.49
N PRO A 47 16.27 4.82 25.07
CA PRO A 47 17.01 3.55 24.96
C PRO A 47 16.27 2.34 25.55
N ASP A 48 15.34 2.59 26.47
CA ASP A 48 14.58 1.56 27.20
C ASP A 48 13.18 1.32 26.58
N VAL A 49 12.89 1.93 25.43
CA VAL A 49 11.63 1.84 24.71
C VAL A 49 11.93 1.23 23.35
N GLU A 50 11.50 -0.02 23.15
CA GLU A 50 11.75 -0.80 21.92
C GLU A 50 10.92 -0.31 20.71
N ASP A 51 10.13 0.76 20.86
CA ASP A 51 9.20 1.33 19.87
C ASP A 51 9.83 1.77 18.53
N TYR A 52 11.13 1.56 18.32
CA TYR A 52 11.87 2.02 17.15
C TYR A 52 12.50 0.89 16.33
N ASP A 53 12.46 -0.34 16.82
CA ASP A 53 13.06 -1.48 16.15
C ASP A 53 12.02 -2.22 15.30
N ILE A 54 12.52 -3.05 14.37
CA ILE A 54 11.64 -3.88 13.55
C ILE A 54 11.36 -5.16 14.34
N ASP A 55 10.15 -5.25 14.89
CA ASP A 55 9.72 -6.42 15.66
C ASP A 55 9.04 -7.45 14.77
N ILE A 56 9.69 -8.61 14.65
CA ILE A 56 9.21 -9.74 13.85
C ILE A 56 8.90 -10.89 14.81
N ASP A 57 7.64 -11.28 14.93
CA ASP A 57 7.29 -12.54 15.59
C ASP A 57 7.35 -13.68 14.60
N ILE A 58 7.94 -14.78 15.02
CA ILE A 58 8.13 -15.95 14.17
C ILE A 58 7.40 -17.13 14.79
N ASN A 59 6.56 -17.78 14.00
CA ASN A 59 5.88 -19.00 14.38
C ASN A 59 6.78 -20.20 14.14
N THR A 60 7.60 -20.55 15.15
CA THR A 60 8.55 -21.65 15.07
C THR A 60 7.89 -23.01 14.86
N ASP A 61 6.63 -23.19 15.26
CA ASP A 61 5.89 -24.44 15.07
C ASP A 61 5.50 -24.66 13.60
N GLN A 62 5.38 -23.57 12.82
CA GLN A 62 5.11 -23.61 11.39
C GLN A 62 6.40 -23.53 10.53
N MET A 63 7.54 -23.21 11.13
CA MET A 63 8.84 -23.28 10.48
C MET A 63 9.27 -24.73 10.29
N MET A 64 8.78 -25.36 9.21
CA MET A 64 9.13 -26.74 8.88
C MET A 64 10.44 -26.87 8.08
N ASN A 65 10.97 -25.78 7.51
CA ASN A 65 12.19 -25.78 6.70
C ASN A 65 12.93 -24.43 6.86
N ASP A 66 14.24 -24.50 7.11
CA ASP A 66 15.15 -23.36 7.27
C ASP A 66 15.44 -22.63 5.94
N GLU A 67 15.26 -23.30 4.80
CA GLU A 67 15.47 -22.73 3.46
C GLU A 67 14.56 -21.52 3.17
N TYR A 68 13.40 -21.40 3.84
CA TYR A 68 12.48 -20.25 3.70
C TYR A 68 12.80 -19.09 4.62
N PHE A 69 13.59 -19.35 5.65
CA PHE A 69 13.72 -18.43 6.76
C PHE A 69 14.29 -17.08 6.32
N ALA A 70 15.30 -17.10 5.45
CA ALA A 70 15.92 -15.89 4.94
C ALA A 70 14.97 -15.05 4.07
N SER A 71 14.19 -15.68 3.17
CA SER A 71 13.22 -14.97 2.34
C SER A 71 12.05 -14.42 3.15
N MET A 72 11.54 -15.19 4.11
CA MET A 72 10.50 -14.73 5.03
C MET A 72 11.01 -13.58 5.91
N LEU A 73 12.22 -13.67 6.48
CA LEU A 73 12.78 -12.56 7.25
C LEU A 73 12.97 -11.30 6.40
N ALA A 74 13.45 -11.45 5.16
CA ALA A 74 13.60 -10.32 4.25
C ALA A 74 12.23 -9.66 3.97
N HIS A 75 11.19 -10.46 3.73
CA HIS A 75 9.81 -10.00 3.56
C HIS A 75 9.31 -9.19 4.75
N GLU A 76 9.45 -9.75 5.96
CA GLU A 76 9.04 -9.10 7.20
C GLU A 76 9.83 -7.80 7.48
N ILE A 77 11.15 -7.81 7.24
CA ILE A 77 11.97 -6.60 7.34
C ILE A 77 11.47 -5.49 6.41
N LEU A 78 11.02 -5.82 5.20
CA LEU A 78 10.47 -4.83 4.25
C LEU A 78 9.18 -4.18 4.77
N HIS A 79 8.31 -4.94 5.46
CA HIS A 79 7.17 -4.35 6.17
C HIS A 79 7.62 -3.40 7.28
N GLY A 80 8.60 -3.82 8.09
CA GLY A 80 9.20 -2.98 9.13
C GLY A 80 9.88 -1.72 8.59
N MET A 81 10.39 -1.77 7.35
CA MET A 81 10.94 -0.62 6.62
C MET A 81 9.87 0.35 6.10
N GLY A 82 8.59 0.04 6.26
CA GLY A 82 7.49 0.93 5.90
C GLY A 82 6.75 0.57 4.63
N ILE A 83 6.98 -0.61 4.03
CA ILE A 83 6.04 -1.17 3.04
C ILE A 83 4.80 -1.64 3.81
N TYR A 84 4.05 -0.64 4.27
CA TYR A 84 2.90 -0.79 5.13
C TYR A 84 1.90 0.32 4.77
N TYR A 85 0.69 -0.05 4.37
CA TYR A 85 -0.39 0.92 4.18
C TYR A 85 -1.13 1.15 5.48
N LEU A 86 -1.66 2.34 5.65
CA LEU A 86 -2.31 2.77 6.88
C LEU A 86 -3.82 2.91 6.72
N ILE A 87 -4.32 3.05 5.49
CA ILE A 87 -5.75 3.14 5.20
C ILE A 87 -6.36 1.75 5.17
N GLN A 88 -7.18 1.45 6.18
CA GLN A 88 -7.81 0.13 6.37
C GLN A 88 -9.28 0.32 6.78
N PRO A 89 -10.11 -0.75 6.73
CA PRO A 89 -11.45 -0.71 7.27
C PRO A 89 -11.48 -0.21 8.72
N LEU A 90 -12.50 0.58 9.05
CA LEU A 90 -12.74 1.10 10.38
C LEU A 90 -12.88 -0.02 11.42
N SER A 91 -13.46 -1.16 11.03
CA SER A 91 -13.54 -2.37 11.86
C SER A 91 -12.17 -2.91 12.27
N ASP A 92 -11.16 -2.72 11.43
CA ASP A 92 -9.82 -3.26 11.63
C ASP A 92 -8.96 -2.28 12.45
N MET A 93 -9.14 -0.97 12.25
CA MET A 93 -8.52 0.06 13.10
C MET A 93 -9.02 0.04 14.53
N LEU A 94 -10.33 -0.14 14.72
CA LEU A 94 -11.00 -0.08 16.01
C LEU A 94 -11.78 -1.38 16.24
N PRO A 95 -11.07 -2.50 16.46
CA PRO A 95 -11.68 -3.80 16.60
C PRO A 95 -12.59 -3.85 17.84
N ASN A 96 -13.60 -4.71 17.78
CA ASN A 96 -14.58 -4.96 18.86
C ASN A 96 -15.52 -3.79 19.19
N LEU A 97 -15.52 -2.70 18.41
CA LEU A 97 -16.47 -1.59 18.56
C LEU A 97 -17.72 -1.70 17.65
N GLY A 98 -17.84 -2.79 16.88
CA GLY A 98 -19.03 -3.10 16.09
C GLY A 98 -19.19 -2.27 14.81
N PHE A 99 -18.09 -1.71 14.30
CA PHE A 99 -18.09 -0.99 13.03
C PHE A 99 -18.22 -1.91 11.82
N SER A 100 -18.77 -1.39 10.72
CA SER A 100 -18.83 -2.09 9.43
C SER A 100 -17.46 -2.12 8.77
N SER A 101 -17.11 -3.24 8.14
CA SER A 101 -15.91 -3.37 7.31
C SER A 101 -16.02 -2.64 5.98
N GLU A 102 -17.21 -2.18 5.59
CA GLU A 102 -17.41 -1.43 4.33
C GLU A 102 -16.92 0.02 4.40
N VAL A 103 -16.65 0.51 5.62
CA VAL A 103 -16.25 1.88 5.87
C VAL A 103 -14.74 1.92 6.04
N VAL A 104 -14.06 2.60 5.12
CA VAL A 104 -12.61 2.84 5.20
C VAL A 104 -12.33 4.26 5.65
N MET A 105 -11.28 4.41 6.43
CA MET A 105 -10.87 5.69 6.99
C MET A 105 -9.35 5.87 6.87
N PRO A 106 -8.86 7.12 6.85
CA PRO A 106 -7.44 7.38 7.08
C PRO A 106 -7.02 6.85 8.46
N PRO A 107 -5.72 6.57 8.65
CA PRO A 107 -5.19 6.27 9.97
C PRO A 107 -5.60 7.33 10.99
N VAL A 108 -5.74 6.91 12.25
CA VAL A 108 -6.02 7.79 13.38
C VAL A 108 -4.85 7.83 14.35
N ASP A 109 -4.61 9.01 14.90
CA ASP A 109 -3.76 9.19 16.06
C ASP A 109 -4.55 8.76 17.30
N THR A 110 -4.11 7.66 17.91
CA THR A 110 -4.76 7.08 19.09
C THR A 110 -3.79 7.00 20.25
N VAL A 111 -4.23 7.39 21.43
CA VAL A 111 -3.53 7.14 22.69
C VAL A 111 -4.33 6.13 23.50
N GLU A 112 -3.64 5.13 24.01
CA GLU A 112 -4.22 4.10 24.86
C GLU A 112 -3.79 4.33 26.31
N TYR A 113 -4.76 4.22 27.22
CA TYR A 113 -4.56 4.29 28.66
C TYR A 113 -5.10 3.00 29.28
N GLU A 114 -4.24 2.22 29.92
CA GLU A 114 -4.67 1.03 30.65
C GLU A 114 -5.05 1.40 32.09
N ASN A 115 -6.23 0.96 32.52
CA ASN A 115 -6.74 1.18 33.88
C ASN A 115 -7.45 -0.08 34.41
N GLU A 116 -7.96 -0.03 35.65
CA GLU A 116 -8.68 -1.16 36.28
C GLU A 116 -9.96 -1.58 35.53
N GLU A 117 -10.49 -0.70 34.69
CA GLU A 117 -11.75 -0.87 33.95
C GLU A 117 -11.52 -1.37 32.50
N GLY A 118 -10.27 -1.46 32.06
CA GLY A 118 -9.87 -1.94 30.74
C GLY A 118 -8.92 -0.98 30.02
N ILE A 119 -8.99 -0.97 28.69
CA ILE A 119 -8.20 -0.05 27.86
C ILE A 119 -9.08 1.11 27.44
N LEU A 120 -8.76 2.32 27.88
CA LEU A 120 -9.36 3.55 27.39
C LEU A 120 -8.59 4.04 26.17
N LYS A 121 -9.27 4.17 25.04
CA LYS A 121 -8.69 4.72 23.80
C LYS A 121 -9.17 6.15 23.58
N GLU A 122 -8.23 7.06 23.41
CA GLU A 122 -8.45 8.43 22.95
C GLU A 122 -8.10 8.52 21.45
N ILE A 123 -9.08 8.81 20.60
CA ILE A 123 -8.89 9.05 19.16
C ILE A 123 -8.81 10.56 18.95
N LYS A 124 -7.61 11.07 18.67
CA LYS A 124 -7.32 12.52 18.64
C LYS A 124 -7.69 13.16 17.30
N THR A 125 -7.12 12.64 16.22
CA THR A 125 -7.22 13.21 14.87
C THR A 125 -6.97 12.12 13.82
N PHE A 126 -7.28 12.41 12.56
CA PHE A 126 -6.73 11.65 11.45
C PHE A 126 -5.24 11.96 11.26
N LEU A 127 -4.48 10.95 10.87
CA LEU A 127 -3.10 11.04 10.41
C LEU A 127 -3.08 11.23 8.87
N PRO A 128 -2.07 11.94 8.33
CA PRO A 128 -1.86 11.99 6.89
C PRO A 128 -1.52 10.60 6.33
N PRO A 129 -1.69 10.39 5.01
CA PRO A 129 -1.18 9.19 4.35
C PRO A 129 0.30 8.96 4.66
N SER A 130 0.70 7.69 4.67
CA SER A 130 2.12 7.35 4.79
C SER A 130 2.93 7.84 3.60
N VAL A 131 4.25 7.96 3.79
CA VAL A 131 5.19 8.20 2.67
C VAL A 131 5.12 7.08 1.62
N TYR A 132 4.72 5.87 2.02
CA TYR A 132 4.44 4.77 1.11
C TYR A 132 3.21 5.08 0.24
N GLU A 133 2.07 5.35 0.88
CA GLU A 133 0.79 5.63 0.21
C GLU A 133 0.83 6.88 -0.67
N LYS A 134 1.63 7.89 -0.32
CA LYS A 134 1.85 9.11 -1.13
C LYS A 134 2.13 8.78 -2.60
N ASN A 135 2.82 7.67 -2.87
CA ASN A 135 3.25 7.28 -4.21
C ASN A 135 2.23 6.37 -4.92
N PHE A 136 1.04 6.18 -4.36
CA PHE A 136 0.01 5.37 -4.96
C PHE A 136 -0.68 6.07 -6.13
N VAL A 137 -0.74 5.34 -7.25
CA VAL A 137 -1.33 5.80 -8.51
C VAL A 137 -2.49 4.90 -8.91
N ASN A 138 -3.56 5.52 -9.44
CA ASN A 138 -4.70 4.86 -10.04
C ASN A 138 -4.35 4.48 -11.48
N LEU A 139 -4.10 3.19 -11.71
CA LEU A 139 -3.67 2.66 -13.00
C LEU A 139 -4.75 2.82 -14.06
N GLU A 140 -6.03 2.69 -13.70
CA GLU A 140 -7.15 2.91 -14.62
C GLU A 140 -7.17 4.36 -15.13
N LYS A 141 -7.10 5.35 -14.24
CA LYS A 141 -7.04 6.77 -14.60
C LYS A 141 -5.79 7.09 -15.43
N LEU A 142 -4.65 6.49 -15.07
CA LEU A 142 -3.39 6.66 -15.77
C LEU A 142 -3.48 6.17 -17.24
N VAL A 143 -4.16 5.05 -17.47
CA VAL A 143 -4.28 4.46 -18.81
C VAL A 143 -5.42 5.06 -19.63
N ASN A 144 -6.57 5.32 -19.02
CA ASN A 144 -7.74 5.88 -19.71
C ASN A 144 -7.47 7.28 -20.30
N SER A 145 -6.52 8.05 -19.74
CA SER A 145 -6.13 9.35 -20.32
C SER A 145 -5.43 9.23 -21.67
N LYS A 146 -4.79 8.09 -21.96
CA LYS A 146 -4.12 7.82 -23.24
C LYS A 146 -5.12 7.50 -24.37
N ILE A 147 -6.22 6.83 -24.06
CA ILE A 147 -7.22 6.37 -25.05
C ILE A 147 -8.04 7.55 -25.60
N VAL A 148 -8.25 8.61 -24.82
CA VAL A 148 -9.07 9.76 -25.21
C VAL A 148 -8.32 10.74 -26.13
N SER A 149 -6.97 10.72 -26.12
CA SER A 149 -6.17 11.62 -26.96
C SER A 149 -5.73 10.95 -28.28
N ASN A 150 -6.51 11.11 -29.34
CA ASN A 150 -6.11 10.78 -30.73
C ASN A 150 -4.99 11.69 -31.31
N ASN A 151 -4.21 12.36 -30.46
CA ASN A 151 -3.11 13.24 -30.85
C ASN A 151 -1.81 12.75 -30.21
N ASN A 152 -0.78 12.54 -31.03
CA ASN A 152 0.52 11.91 -30.75
C ASN A 152 1.44 12.64 -29.74
N ASN A 153 0.94 13.50 -28.86
CA ASN A 153 1.75 14.15 -27.83
C ASN A 153 1.23 13.73 -26.46
N ASN A 154 1.91 12.78 -25.82
CA ASN A 154 1.76 12.32 -24.41
C ASN A 154 0.70 13.05 -23.56
N PHE A 155 -0.40 12.36 -23.24
CA PHE A 155 -1.37 12.82 -22.23
C PHE A 155 -1.60 11.76 -21.14
N ILE A 156 -0.62 11.66 -20.24
CA ILE A 156 -0.80 11.12 -18.89
C ILE A 156 -1.71 12.11 -18.13
N SER A 157 -2.78 11.63 -17.48
CA SER A 157 -3.64 12.47 -16.64
C SER A 157 -2.80 13.24 -15.62
N SER A 158 -3.14 14.48 -15.28
CA SER A 158 -2.50 15.12 -14.12
C SER A 158 -3.10 14.65 -12.79
N ASP A 159 -4.19 13.88 -12.82
CA ASP A 159 -4.98 13.43 -11.66
C ASP A 159 -5.02 11.90 -11.54
N TYR A 160 -3.88 11.22 -11.68
CA TYR A 160 -3.79 9.77 -11.42
C TYR A 160 -3.34 9.42 -10.00
N TYR A 161 -2.89 10.37 -9.19
CA TYR A 161 -2.57 10.10 -7.78
C TYR A 161 -3.84 9.95 -6.95
N TYR A 162 -3.86 9.02 -6.00
CA TYR A 162 -4.99 8.88 -5.07
C TYR A 162 -5.03 10.00 -4.04
N PHE A 163 -3.86 10.35 -3.49
CA PHE A 163 -3.73 11.34 -2.44
C PHE A 163 -3.25 12.64 -3.06
N ASN A 164 -4.17 13.58 -3.26
CA ASN A 164 -3.94 14.87 -3.90
C ASN A 164 -4.30 16.03 -2.97
N GLU A 165 -4.22 17.25 -3.49
CA GLU A 165 -4.56 18.51 -2.83
C GLU A 165 -5.88 18.42 -2.05
N THR A 166 -6.90 17.84 -2.68
CA THR A 166 -8.25 17.73 -2.11
C THR A 166 -8.29 16.82 -0.90
N TYR A 167 -7.53 15.71 -0.90
CA TYR A 167 -7.54 14.74 0.19
C TYR A 167 -7.01 15.35 1.50
N TYR A 168 -5.96 16.17 1.43
CA TYR A 168 -5.42 16.82 2.63
C TYR A 168 -6.31 17.86 3.23
N TRP A 169 -6.87 18.73 2.40
CA TRP A 169 -7.80 19.75 2.87
C TRP A 169 -9.01 19.14 3.56
N ALA A 170 -9.31 17.86 3.29
CA ALA A 170 -10.34 17.17 4.01
C ALA A 170 -9.94 16.75 5.44
N PHE A 171 -8.73 16.23 5.69
CA PHE A 171 -8.38 15.73 7.03
C PHE A 171 -7.78 16.80 7.96
N LYS A 172 -7.24 17.87 7.38
CA LYS A 172 -6.76 19.02 8.14
C LYS A 172 -7.93 19.63 8.92
N ASP A 173 -7.74 19.82 10.23
CA ASP A 173 -8.70 20.47 11.14
C ASP A 173 -9.92 19.65 11.59
N LEU A 174 -9.88 18.32 11.52
CA LEU A 174 -10.92 17.47 12.12
C LEU A 174 -10.48 16.87 13.47
N PRO A 175 -10.55 17.61 14.59
CA PRO A 175 -10.37 17.03 15.91
C PRO A 175 -11.51 16.04 16.16
N LEU A 176 -11.16 14.79 16.47
CA LEU A 176 -12.13 13.76 16.81
C LEU A 176 -12.41 13.76 18.31
N ASN A 177 -11.35 13.77 19.14
CA ASN A 177 -11.40 13.77 20.60
C ASN A 177 -12.43 12.76 21.17
N ILE A 178 -12.38 11.52 20.69
CA ILE A 178 -13.30 10.46 21.11
C ILE A 178 -12.63 9.62 22.19
N TYR A 179 -13.38 9.34 23.26
CA TYR A 179 -12.92 8.51 24.37
C TYR A 179 -13.81 7.25 24.44
N VAL A 180 -13.19 6.09 24.32
CA VAL A 180 -13.92 4.81 24.32
C VAL A 180 -13.15 3.70 25.04
N HIS A 181 -13.82 3.02 25.97
CA HIS A 181 -13.27 1.84 26.63
C HIS A 181 -13.39 0.58 25.77
N GLN A 182 -12.43 -0.34 25.97
CA GLN A 182 -12.47 -1.71 25.47
C GLN A 182 -12.38 -2.70 26.65
N PRO A 183 -13.48 -3.43 26.97
CA PRO A 183 -14.81 -3.37 26.36
C PRO A 183 -15.58 -2.09 26.73
N LEU A 184 -16.65 -1.78 25.98
CA LEU A 184 -17.54 -0.64 26.28
C LEU A 184 -18.16 -0.78 27.67
N LEU A 185 -18.09 0.29 28.46
CA LEU A 185 -18.58 0.35 29.84
C LEU A 185 -19.92 1.06 29.94
N GLU A 186 -20.13 2.12 29.16
CA GLU A 186 -21.30 2.98 29.27
C GLU A 186 -22.10 3.12 27.96
N ASN A 187 -23.39 3.43 28.07
CA ASN A 187 -24.22 3.76 26.90
C ASN A 187 -23.83 5.11 26.27
N SER A 188 -23.23 6.02 27.04
CA SER A 188 -22.69 7.29 26.56
C SER A 188 -21.60 7.07 25.48
N GLU A 189 -20.78 6.03 25.62
CA GLU A 189 -19.73 5.66 24.67
C GLU A 189 -20.31 5.13 23.37
N LYS A 190 -21.42 4.37 23.41
CA LYS A 190 -22.14 3.96 22.19
C LYS A 190 -22.64 5.17 21.41
N ILE A 191 -23.09 6.22 22.10
CA ILE A 191 -23.52 7.47 21.47
C ILE A 191 -22.32 8.18 20.83
N GLN A 192 -21.17 8.22 21.52
CA GLN A 192 -19.93 8.79 20.96
C GLN A 192 -19.50 8.04 19.68
N LEU A 193 -19.57 6.70 19.66
CA LEU A 193 -19.24 5.92 18.46
C LEU A 193 -20.23 6.16 17.31
N GLN A 194 -21.51 6.37 17.60
CA GLN A 194 -22.49 6.77 16.58
C GLN A 194 -22.20 8.16 16.00
N GLN A 195 -21.83 9.11 16.86
CA GLN A 195 -21.42 10.45 16.44
C GLN A 195 -20.13 10.42 15.61
N PHE A 196 -19.20 9.54 15.98
CA PHE A 196 -17.98 9.31 15.21
C PHE A 196 -18.28 8.80 13.81
N ASN A 197 -19.11 7.77 13.67
CA ASN A 197 -19.54 7.27 12.37
C ASN A 197 -20.18 8.39 11.53
N GLN A 198 -21.06 9.18 12.12
CA GLN A 198 -21.70 10.29 11.41
C GLN A 198 -20.69 11.35 10.97
N THR A 199 -19.69 11.63 11.80
CA THR A 199 -18.58 12.55 11.49
C THR A 199 -17.77 12.03 10.32
N LEU A 200 -17.45 10.73 10.31
CA LEU A 200 -16.72 10.08 9.22
C LEU A 200 -17.51 10.10 7.90
N PHE A 201 -18.82 9.82 7.91
CA PHE A 201 -19.64 9.89 6.69
C PHE A 201 -19.79 11.30 6.13
N ASN A 202 -19.76 12.32 6.99
CA ASN A 202 -19.87 13.72 6.59
C ASN A 202 -18.51 14.37 6.29
N TRP A 203 -17.41 13.65 6.51
CA TRP A 203 -16.07 14.13 6.26
C TRP A 203 -15.85 14.33 4.75
N GLY A 204 -15.35 15.51 4.35
CA GLY A 204 -15.19 15.87 2.94
C GLY A 204 -14.25 14.93 2.15
N GLY A 205 -13.38 14.19 2.83
CA GLY A 205 -12.43 13.25 2.23
C GLY A 205 -12.98 11.83 2.10
N TYR A 206 -14.15 11.57 2.70
CA TYR A 206 -14.80 10.26 2.65
C TYR A 206 -15.00 9.74 1.21
N PRO A 207 -15.45 10.55 0.23
CA PRO A 207 -15.56 10.08 -1.16
C PRO A 207 -14.23 9.66 -1.77
N ILE A 208 -13.12 10.31 -1.40
CA ILE A 208 -11.78 9.97 -1.91
C ILE A 208 -11.31 8.66 -1.27
N ALA A 209 -11.44 8.52 0.06
CA ALA A 209 -11.13 7.29 0.77
C ALA A 209 -11.98 6.12 0.26
N GLN A 210 -13.28 6.35 0.01
CA GLN A 210 -14.17 5.34 -0.56
C GLN A 210 -13.78 4.97 -2.00
N ASN A 211 -13.33 5.93 -2.81
CA ASN A 211 -12.85 5.65 -4.17
C ASN A 211 -11.54 4.83 -4.16
N PHE A 212 -10.60 5.20 -3.28
CA PHE A 212 -9.39 4.41 -3.02
C PHE A 212 -9.76 2.96 -2.63
N TYR A 213 -10.67 2.80 -1.67
CA TYR A 213 -11.14 1.48 -1.25
C TYR A 213 -11.81 0.69 -2.38
N LYS A 214 -12.64 1.33 -3.22
CA LYS A 214 -13.22 0.67 -4.40
C LYS A 214 -12.15 0.17 -5.37
N SER A 215 -11.05 0.91 -5.50
CA SER A 215 -9.91 0.44 -6.27
C SER A 215 -9.18 -0.71 -5.58
N ALA A 216 -9.03 -0.69 -4.26
CA ALA A 216 -8.42 -1.78 -3.47
C ALA A 216 -8.98 -3.17 -3.82
N ILE A 217 -10.28 -3.21 -4.14
CA ILE A 217 -11.05 -4.41 -4.42
C ILE A 217 -11.28 -4.67 -5.93
N SER A 218 -10.46 -4.03 -6.77
CA SER A 218 -10.40 -4.26 -8.21
C SER A 218 -8.99 -4.69 -8.57
N GLU A 219 -8.83 -5.83 -9.22
CA GLU A 219 -7.53 -6.34 -9.68
C GLU A 219 -6.80 -5.29 -10.55
N ASN A 220 -5.47 -5.19 -10.43
CA ASN A 220 -4.61 -4.32 -11.24
C ASN A 220 -4.97 -2.82 -11.20
N SER A 221 -5.51 -2.32 -10.09
CA SER A 221 -6.02 -0.94 -10.01
C SER A 221 -5.00 0.06 -9.45
N ILE A 222 -4.08 -0.41 -8.60
CA ILE A 222 -3.15 0.45 -7.84
C ILE A 222 -1.72 0.08 -8.18
N GLY A 223 -0.89 1.10 -8.42
CA GLY A 223 0.56 0.97 -8.51
C GLY A 223 1.27 1.93 -7.56
N PHE A 224 2.55 1.67 -7.34
CA PHE A 224 3.49 2.54 -6.65
C PHE A 224 4.43 3.18 -7.69
N LEU A 225 4.46 4.50 -7.75
CA LEU A 225 5.34 5.25 -8.65
C LEU A 225 6.66 5.59 -7.95
N THR A 226 7.78 5.17 -8.53
CA THR A 226 9.12 5.47 -8.01
C THR A 226 9.66 6.81 -8.51
N THR A 227 10.67 7.35 -7.84
CA THR A 227 11.38 8.57 -8.25
C THR A 227 12.05 8.45 -9.61
N GLU A 228 12.40 7.23 -10.02
CA GLU A 228 13.00 6.92 -11.32
C GLU A 228 11.94 6.82 -12.44
N GLY A 229 10.65 6.95 -12.10
CA GLY A 229 9.54 6.89 -13.06
C GLY A 229 9.01 5.49 -13.34
N ASP A 230 9.43 4.49 -12.56
CA ASP A 230 8.93 3.11 -12.67
C ASP A 230 7.60 2.96 -11.90
N ILE A 231 6.69 2.10 -12.39
CA ILE A 231 5.43 1.80 -11.70
C ILE A 231 5.43 0.33 -11.30
N LEU A 232 5.45 0.07 -10.00
CA LEU A 232 5.29 -1.26 -9.44
C LEU A 232 3.83 -1.50 -9.09
N LYS A 233 3.21 -2.50 -9.73
CA LYS A 233 1.83 -2.88 -9.41
C LYS A 233 1.72 -3.45 -8.01
N LEU A 234 0.74 -2.98 -7.24
CA LEU A 234 0.44 -3.54 -5.93
C LEU A 234 -0.67 -4.57 -6.03
N GLN A 235 -0.69 -5.53 -5.10
CA GLN A 235 -1.68 -6.59 -5.11
C GLN A 235 -3.05 -6.05 -4.70
N THR A 236 -4.02 -6.27 -5.57
CA THR A 236 -5.44 -5.99 -5.35
C THR A 236 -6.25 -7.21 -5.76
N TYR A 237 -7.46 -7.38 -5.24
CA TYR A 237 -8.27 -8.58 -5.48
C TYR A 237 -9.67 -8.22 -5.93
N ASN A 238 -10.30 -9.05 -6.75
CA ASN A 238 -11.67 -8.83 -7.17
C ASN A 238 -12.64 -9.33 -6.10
N ASN A 239 -13.55 -8.47 -5.65
CA ASN A 239 -14.64 -8.81 -4.72
C ASN A 239 -14.18 -9.32 -3.32
N GLU A 240 -12.94 -9.03 -2.93
CA GLU A 240 -12.50 -9.18 -1.53
C GLU A 240 -12.84 -7.92 -0.72
N TYR A 241 -12.81 -8.02 0.61
CA TYR A 241 -13.10 -6.89 1.50
C TYR A 241 -11.90 -5.95 1.71
N VAL A 242 -10.68 -6.33 1.29
CA VAL A 242 -9.48 -5.50 1.44
C VAL A 242 -8.46 -5.83 0.37
N GLY A 243 -7.78 -4.80 -0.14
CA GLY A 243 -6.58 -4.98 -0.97
C GLY A 243 -5.38 -5.43 -0.15
N ASP A 244 -4.31 -5.85 -0.82
CA ASP A 244 -3.07 -6.28 -0.19
C ASP A 244 -1.90 -5.41 -0.64
N PHE A 245 -1.95 -4.14 -0.23
CA PHE A 245 -0.96 -3.14 -0.66
C PHE A 245 0.40 -3.32 0.02
N PHE A 246 0.53 -4.33 0.86
CA PHE A 246 1.81 -4.79 1.39
C PHE A 246 2.60 -5.57 0.35
N HIS A 247 1.93 -6.10 -0.68
CA HIS A 247 2.51 -7.00 -1.67
C HIS A 247 2.48 -6.42 -3.08
N ILE A 248 3.41 -6.92 -3.89
CA ILE A 248 3.48 -6.64 -5.32
C ILE A 248 2.54 -7.62 -6.05
N SER A 249 1.86 -7.12 -7.08
CA SER A 249 0.96 -7.91 -7.90
C SER A 249 1.69 -9.09 -8.56
N THR A 250 1.00 -10.23 -8.59
CA THR A 250 1.51 -11.45 -9.22
C THR A 250 1.46 -11.35 -10.75
N PRO A 251 2.39 -12.03 -11.48
CA PRO A 251 2.38 -12.03 -12.95
C PRO A 251 1.29 -12.91 -13.58
N TYR A 252 0.49 -13.61 -12.79
CA TYR A 252 -0.65 -14.44 -13.21
C TYR A 252 -1.95 -13.93 -12.58
N SER A 253 -3.09 -14.35 -13.14
CA SER A 253 -4.41 -13.98 -12.66
C SER A 253 -4.60 -14.40 -11.20
N CYS A 254 -4.97 -13.42 -10.37
CA CYS A 254 -5.16 -13.62 -8.96
C CYS A 254 -6.43 -12.88 -8.52
N GLU A 255 -7.56 -13.58 -8.61
CA GLU A 255 -8.88 -12.99 -8.33
C GLU A 255 -9.12 -12.73 -6.84
N SER A 256 -8.46 -13.46 -5.93
CA SER A 256 -8.80 -13.52 -4.50
C SER A 256 -7.59 -13.92 -3.65
N LYS A 257 -7.50 -13.48 -2.40
CA LYS A 257 -6.38 -13.83 -1.49
C LYS A 257 -6.22 -15.34 -1.30
N PHE A 258 -7.33 -16.06 -1.18
CA PHE A 258 -7.34 -17.51 -1.02
C PHE A 258 -6.97 -18.24 -2.31
N LYS A 259 -7.41 -17.69 -3.46
CA LYS A 259 -7.11 -18.23 -4.79
C LYS A 259 -5.81 -17.71 -5.40
N CYS A 260 -5.12 -16.79 -4.73
CA CYS A 260 -3.78 -16.33 -5.07
C CYS A 260 -2.74 -17.39 -4.71
N SER A 261 -3.04 -18.65 -5.03
CA SER A 261 -2.14 -19.78 -5.10
C SER A 261 -2.25 -20.28 -6.53
N ILE A 262 -1.11 -20.40 -7.22
CA ILE A 262 -0.93 -21.37 -8.30
C ILE A 262 -1.45 -22.68 -7.71
N GLU A 263 -2.58 -23.17 -8.23
CA GLU A 263 -3.13 -24.45 -7.81
C GLU A 263 -2.06 -25.52 -8.06
N ASP A 264 -2.00 -26.55 -7.20
CA ASP A 264 -1.04 -27.68 -7.27
C ASP A 264 -0.96 -28.35 -8.67
N GLU A 265 -1.94 -28.10 -9.54
CA GLU A 265 -2.04 -28.63 -10.90
C GLU A 265 -1.29 -27.80 -11.96
N THR A 266 -0.92 -26.56 -11.64
CA THR A 266 -0.06 -25.73 -12.50
C THR A 266 1.38 -25.95 -12.07
N ASP A 267 2.14 -26.64 -12.93
CA ASP A 267 3.58 -26.84 -12.77
C ASP A 267 4.27 -25.49 -12.48
N HIS A 268 4.55 -25.24 -11.20
CA HIS A 268 5.09 -23.99 -10.68
C HIS A 268 6.40 -23.60 -11.36
N HIS A 269 7.09 -24.56 -12.00
CA HIS A 269 8.33 -24.35 -12.76
C HIS A 269 8.11 -23.76 -14.16
N LYS A 270 6.85 -23.58 -14.60
CA LYS A 270 6.51 -23.06 -15.94
C LYS A 270 6.14 -21.59 -15.96
N LEU A 271 5.95 -20.94 -14.80
CA LEU A 271 5.71 -19.50 -14.76
C LEU A 271 7.05 -18.76 -14.69
N GLU A 272 7.20 -17.77 -15.55
CA GLU A 272 8.33 -16.85 -15.51
C GLU A 272 8.08 -15.84 -14.39
N TYR A 273 8.78 -16.00 -13.26
CA TYR A 273 8.69 -15.07 -12.14
C TYR A 273 9.68 -13.92 -12.33
N GLY A 274 9.21 -12.69 -12.06
CA GLY A 274 10.07 -11.52 -12.02
C GLY A 274 10.88 -11.42 -10.71
N PRO A 275 11.82 -10.49 -10.63
CA PRO A 275 12.73 -10.35 -9.49
C PRO A 275 12.03 -9.90 -8.19
N ASN A 276 10.77 -9.46 -8.24
CA ASN A 276 9.99 -8.94 -7.11
C ASN A 276 9.46 -10.03 -6.14
N PHE A 277 9.95 -11.27 -6.26
CA PHE A 277 9.33 -12.45 -5.66
C PHE A 277 9.24 -12.42 -4.13
N VAL A 278 10.13 -11.69 -3.44
CA VAL A 278 10.11 -11.57 -1.97
C VAL A 278 8.88 -10.84 -1.45
N MET A 279 8.24 -10.00 -2.27
CA MET A 279 7.02 -9.26 -1.91
C MET A 279 5.76 -9.80 -2.61
N LEU A 280 5.78 -11.01 -3.14
CA LEU A 280 4.57 -11.63 -3.69
C LEU A 280 3.67 -12.19 -2.56
N PRO A 281 2.33 -12.14 -2.70
CA PRO A 281 1.37 -12.48 -1.64
C PRO A 281 1.33 -13.96 -1.22
N LYS A 282 1.90 -14.89 -2.00
CA LYS A 282 2.10 -16.29 -1.60
C LYS A 282 3.46 -16.81 -2.06
N TYR A 283 3.97 -17.80 -1.32
CA TYR A 283 5.32 -18.37 -1.44
C TYR A 283 5.40 -19.37 -2.61
N TYR A 284 5.81 -18.93 -3.79
CA TYR A 284 5.71 -19.74 -5.02
C TYR A 284 6.86 -20.63 -5.39
N VAL A 285 7.90 -20.68 -4.56
CA VAL A 285 9.05 -21.52 -4.87
C VAL A 285 9.51 -22.15 -3.56
N MET A 286 8.69 -23.09 -3.10
CA MET A 286 8.95 -23.83 -1.88
C MET A 286 10.24 -24.67 -2.06
N ASP A 287 10.40 -25.37 -3.17
CA ASP A 287 11.50 -26.35 -3.25
C ASP A 287 12.89 -25.79 -3.64
N MET A 288 13.12 -24.46 -3.60
CA MET A 288 14.42 -23.85 -3.93
C MET A 288 14.99 -23.05 -2.75
N ASN A 289 16.31 -23.17 -2.56
CA ASN A 289 17.04 -22.30 -1.65
C ASN A 289 17.20 -20.88 -2.24
N VAL A 290 17.75 -19.95 -1.43
CA VAL A 290 17.93 -18.55 -1.81
C VAL A 290 18.80 -18.39 -3.05
N GLU A 291 19.92 -19.10 -3.11
CA GLU A 291 20.88 -19.04 -4.21
C GLU A 291 20.26 -19.52 -5.52
N GLU A 292 19.51 -20.62 -5.49
CA GLU A 292 18.77 -21.16 -6.64
C GLU A 292 17.71 -20.18 -7.15
N LYS A 293 16.97 -19.53 -6.24
CA LYS A 293 16.00 -18.49 -6.60
C LYS A 293 16.66 -17.31 -7.30
N ILE A 294 17.75 -16.80 -6.74
CA ILE A 294 18.52 -15.69 -7.32
C ILE A 294 19.05 -16.08 -8.69
N GLN A 295 19.67 -17.25 -8.83
CA GLN A 295 20.21 -17.69 -10.10
C GLN A 295 19.13 -17.89 -11.18
N THR A 296 17.94 -18.36 -10.79
CA THR A 296 16.87 -18.68 -11.73
C THR A 296 16.11 -17.43 -12.18
N TYR A 297 15.75 -16.55 -11.24
CA TYR A 297 14.81 -15.44 -11.49
C TYR A 297 15.44 -14.06 -11.43
N ALA A 298 16.66 -13.95 -10.93
CA ALA A 298 17.37 -12.69 -10.75
C ALA A 298 18.90 -12.81 -11.02
N PRO A 299 19.36 -13.49 -12.09
CA PRO A 299 20.77 -13.83 -12.28
C PRO A 299 21.71 -12.63 -12.42
N HIS A 300 21.16 -11.44 -12.71
CA HIS A 300 21.88 -10.18 -12.83
C HIS A 300 21.55 -9.18 -11.72
N ASN A 301 20.79 -9.61 -10.72
CA ASN A 301 20.38 -8.76 -9.61
C ASN A 301 21.52 -8.59 -8.61
N GLN A 302 21.85 -7.34 -8.33
CA GLN A 302 22.89 -6.97 -7.36
C GLN A 302 22.40 -7.01 -5.90
N TYR A 303 21.08 -7.06 -5.67
CA TYR A 303 20.48 -6.96 -4.35
C TYR A 303 20.00 -8.30 -3.76
N GLY A 304 20.42 -9.42 -4.36
CA GLY A 304 20.13 -10.76 -3.86
C GLY A 304 18.63 -11.10 -3.91
N LEU A 305 17.98 -11.16 -2.74
CA LEU A 305 16.54 -11.46 -2.63
C LEU A 305 15.64 -10.28 -3.01
N LEU A 306 16.16 -9.05 -2.99
CA LEU A 306 15.40 -7.85 -3.31
C LEU A 306 15.56 -7.52 -4.79
N SER A 307 14.51 -7.08 -5.49
CA SER A 307 14.65 -6.55 -6.84
C SER A 307 15.08 -5.09 -6.87
N ASP A 308 15.58 -4.62 -8.02
CA ASP A 308 15.77 -3.19 -8.30
C ASP A 308 14.47 -2.40 -8.02
N GLY A 309 13.31 -2.94 -8.40
CA GLY A 309 12.03 -2.29 -8.17
C GLY A 309 11.69 -2.09 -6.69
N ILE A 310 11.97 -3.08 -5.84
CA ILE A 310 11.79 -2.95 -4.38
C ILE A 310 12.78 -1.92 -3.81
N VAL A 311 14.02 -1.93 -4.28
CA VAL A 311 15.01 -0.92 -3.88
C VAL A 311 14.60 0.49 -4.31
N HIS A 312 14.05 0.65 -5.51
CA HIS A 312 13.48 1.91 -6.00
C HIS A 312 12.28 2.36 -5.14
N MET A 313 11.42 1.44 -4.69
CA MET A 313 10.35 1.78 -3.73
C MET A 313 10.91 2.31 -2.41
N LEU A 314 11.89 1.62 -1.82
CA LEU A 314 12.51 2.03 -0.57
C LEU A 314 13.19 3.40 -0.71
N THR A 315 14.00 3.59 -1.74
CA THR A 315 14.70 4.86 -1.98
C THR A 315 13.75 6.01 -2.30
N THR A 316 12.63 5.75 -3.00
CA THR A 316 11.54 6.71 -3.21
C THR A 316 10.92 7.18 -1.89
N MET A 317 10.77 6.27 -0.92
CA MET A 317 10.29 6.63 0.43
C MET A 317 11.33 7.42 1.24
N GLY A 318 12.60 7.42 0.82
CA GLY A 318 13.70 8.16 1.47
C GLY A 318 14.77 7.26 2.09
N TRP A 319 14.70 5.93 1.91
CA TRP A 319 15.78 5.04 2.35
C TRP A 319 17.07 5.35 1.58
N THR A 320 18.20 5.32 2.28
CA THR A 320 19.52 5.48 1.67
C THR A 320 20.18 4.12 1.59
N GLU A 321 20.52 3.69 0.37
CA GLU A 321 21.30 2.48 0.17
C GLU A 321 22.65 2.53 0.86
N ARG A 322 23.12 1.39 1.37
CA ARG A 322 24.43 1.30 2.03
C ARG A 322 25.53 1.75 1.05
N ASN A 323 26.48 2.52 1.57
CA ASN A 323 27.60 3.11 0.81
C ASN A 323 27.20 4.21 -0.20
N HIS A 324 25.93 4.60 -0.26
CA HIS A 324 25.51 5.79 -1.00
C HIS A 324 25.54 7.02 -0.09
N THR A 325 25.61 8.19 -0.73
CA THR A 325 25.56 9.46 0.01
C THR A 325 24.15 9.64 0.55
N ARG A 326 24.03 9.82 1.87
CA ARG A 326 22.76 10.12 2.52
C ARG A 326 22.15 11.38 1.91
N ASN A 327 20.84 11.35 1.70
CA ASN A 327 20.08 12.51 1.26
C ASN A 327 20.31 13.68 2.23
N ASP A 328 20.73 14.84 1.73
CA ASP A 328 21.01 16.04 2.52
C ASP A 328 19.75 16.88 2.82
N LYS A 329 18.60 16.46 2.28
CA LYS A 329 17.30 17.06 2.56
C LYS A 329 17.00 17.04 4.06
N ASN A 330 16.64 18.21 4.57
CA ASN A 330 16.23 18.40 5.95
C ASN A 330 14.71 18.36 6.06
N TYR A 331 14.20 17.35 6.77
CA TYR A 331 12.79 17.13 7.02
C TYR A 331 12.33 17.89 8.26
N ILE A 332 11.11 18.42 8.21
CA ILE A 332 10.50 19.17 9.31
C ILE A 332 9.54 18.25 10.07
N VAL A 333 9.87 17.94 11.31
CA VAL A 333 8.97 17.21 12.22
C VAL A 333 7.83 18.13 12.62
N LEU A 334 6.59 17.65 12.47
CA LEU A 334 5.40 18.38 12.88
C LEU A 334 4.88 17.88 14.22
N MET A 335 4.75 18.80 15.17
CA MET A 335 4.02 18.52 16.40
C MET A 335 2.50 18.64 16.16
N PRO A 336 1.65 18.03 17.00
CA PRO A 336 0.20 18.06 16.82
C PRO A 336 -0.41 19.47 16.67
N ASP A 337 0.16 20.48 17.34
CA ASP A 337 -0.32 21.86 17.25
C ASP A 337 0.13 22.59 15.97
N ASP A 338 1.22 22.14 15.34
CA ASP A 338 1.72 22.71 14.08
C ASP A 338 0.83 22.32 12.90
N LEU A 339 0.20 21.13 12.96
CA LEU A 339 -0.70 20.63 11.90
C LEU A 339 -1.91 21.55 11.69
N LYS A 340 -2.47 22.08 12.77
CA LYS A 340 -3.65 22.98 12.74
C LYS A 340 -3.36 24.30 12.03
N ASN A 341 -2.11 24.76 12.10
CA ASN A 341 -1.71 26.07 11.57
C ASN A 341 -0.95 25.96 10.24
N LEU A 342 -0.87 24.77 9.65
CA LEU A 342 -0.07 24.53 8.46
C LEU A 342 -0.53 25.45 7.31
N GLN A 343 0.40 25.99 6.52
CA GLN A 343 0.07 26.58 5.22
C GLN A 343 0.73 25.75 4.15
N ILE A 344 -0.08 25.18 3.26
CA ILE A 344 0.39 24.39 2.12
C ILE A 344 0.34 25.26 0.89
N ILE A 345 1.47 25.35 0.20
CA ILE A 345 1.62 26.11 -1.06
C ILE A 345 2.15 25.19 -2.16
N GLU A 346 2.99 24.23 -1.81
CA GLU A 346 3.61 23.31 -2.76
C GLU A 346 2.62 22.21 -3.18
N SER A 347 2.77 21.69 -4.40
CA SER A 347 1.99 20.55 -4.87
C SER A 347 2.46 19.26 -4.19
N VAL A 348 1.52 18.34 -3.99
CA VAL A 348 1.78 16.99 -3.45
C VAL A 348 2.73 16.22 -4.35
N ASN A 349 2.47 16.35 -5.65
CA ASN A 349 2.93 15.41 -6.66
C ASN A 349 4.12 16.02 -7.41
N PRO A 350 5.21 15.27 -7.60
CA PRO A 350 6.37 15.78 -8.32
C PRO A 350 5.99 16.15 -9.75
N SER A 351 6.15 17.42 -10.12
CA SER A 351 5.86 17.90 -11.49
C SER A 351 6.85 17.40 -12.54
N ASN A 352 7.94 16.74 -12.12
CA ASN A 352 9.13 16.49 -12.94
C ASN A 352 9.48 15.01 -13.10
N ILE A 353 8.69 14.07 -12.56
CA ILE A 353 8.94 12.64 -12.79
C ILE A 353 8.55 12.30 -14.23
N GLU A 354 9.54 11.94 -15.04
CA GLU A 354 9.31 11.39 -16.38
C GLU A 354 8.95 9.90 -16.24
N LEU A 355 7.68 9.56 -16.50
CA LEU A 355 7.24 8.16 -16.46
C LEU A 355 7.97 7.34 -17.53
N LYS A 356 8.61 6.24 -17.13
CA LYS A 356 9.28 5.29 -18.05
C LYS A 356 8.30 4.35 -18.73
N ILE A 357 7.29 4.90 -19.39
CA ILE A 357 6.26 4.15 -20.11
C ILE A 357 6.58 4.22 -21.60
N ASN A 358 7.51 3.37 -22.04
CA ASN A 358 8.11 3.54 -23.37
C ASN A 358 7.29 3.01 -24.56
N ASP A 359 6.19 2.25 -24.37
CA ASP A 359 5.40 1.71 -25.51
C ASP A 359 3.97 1.26 -25.12
N GLU A 360 3.11 0.96 -26.10
CA GLU A 360 1.76 0.39 -25.90
C GLU A 360 1.77 -0.96 -25.15
N GLN A 361 2.81 -1.78 -25.35
CA GLN A 361 2.97 -3.07 -24.66
C GLN A 361 3.19 -2.92 -23.14
N ASN A 362 3.94 -1.90 -22.72
CA ASN A 362 4.19 -1.61 -21.30
C ASN A 362 2.95 -1.08 -20.58
N ILE A 363 1.99 -0.50 -21.30
CA ILE A 363 0.72 -0.04 -20.74
C ILE A 363 -0.29 -1.17 -20.67
N ALA A 364 -0.34 -2.01 -21.69
CA ALA A 364 -1.15 -3.22 -21.66
C ALA A 364 -0.75 -4.08 -20.46
N SER A 365 0.55 -4.26 -20.21
CA SER A 365 1.03 -4.97 -19.02
C SER A 365 0.69 -4.28 -17.70
N LEU A 366 0.38 -2.97 -17.70
CA LEU A 366 -0.10 -2.24 -16.52
C LEU A 366 -1.58 -2.51 -16.18
N VAL A 367 -2.40 -2.96 -17.14
CA VAL A 367 -3.87 -3.08 -16.96
C VAL A 367 -4.40 -4.50 -17.20
N SER A 368 -3.70 -5.33 -17.97
CA SER A 368 -4.13 -6.71 -18.24
C SER A 368 -3.61 -7.68 -17.17
N SER A 369 -4.52 -8.43 -16.53
CA SER A 369 -4.21 -9.73 -15.90
C SER A 369 -4.16 -10.87 -16.93
N ASP A 370 -4.68 -10.66 -18.14
CA ASP A 370 -4.78 -11.68 -19.19
C ASP A 370 -4.14 -11.24 -20.50
N GLY A 371 -3.06 -11.91 -20.90
CA GLY A 371 -2.57 -11.91 -22.28
C GLY A 371 -3.47 -12.67 -23.27
N THR A 372 -4.69 -13.08 -22.91
CA THR A 372 -5.50 -13.99 -23.76
C THR A 372 -6.99 -13.68 -23.89
N SER A 373 -7.59 -12.78 -23.09
CA SER A 373 -9.05 -12.57 -23.15
C SER A 373 -9.51 -11.65 -24.29
N PHE A 374 -8.68 -10.69 -24.72
CA PHE A 374 -9.07 -9.75 -25.79
C PHE A 374 -9.16 -10.40 -27.19
N GLN A 375 -8.34 -11.41 -27.47
CA GLN A 375 -8.42 -12.17 -28.73
C GLN A 375 -9.65 -13.09 -28.77
N HIS A 376 -10.11 -13.59 -27.62
CA HIS A 376 -11.29 -14.45 -27.54
C HIS A 376 -12.61 -13.69 -27.58
N VAL A 377 -12.67 -12.48 -27.02
CA VAL A 377 -13.88 -11.64 -27.14
C VAL A 377 -14.06 -11.15 -28.57
N SER A 378 -13.00 -10.69 -29.26
CA SER A 378 -13.11 -10.24 -30.64
C SER A 378 -13.44 -11.38 -31.61
N SER A 379 -12.85 -12.58 -31.42
CA SER A 379 -13.17 -13.74 -32.25
C SER A 379 -14.59 -14.27 -31.99
N ARG A 380 -15.11 -14.23 -30.76
CA ARG A 380 -16.51 -14.57 -30.47
C ARG A 380 -17.50 -13.57 -31.09
N PHE A 381 -17.19 -12.27 -31.07
CA PHE A 381 -18.01 -11.26 -31.75
C PHE A 381 -18.00 -11.42 -33.27
N ILE A 382 -16.83 -11.71 -33.86
CA ILE A 382 -16.72 -11.99 -35.30
C ILE A 382 -17.51 -13.26 -35.65
N LEU A 383 -17.40 -14.32 -34.85
CA LEU A 383 -18.14 -15.57 -35.08
C LEU A 383 -19.66 -15.37 -34.96
N LEU A 384 -20.13 -14.62 -33.95
CA LEU A 384 -21.53 -14.25 -33.77
C LEU A 384 -22.04 -13.41 -34.95
N THR A 385 -21.23 -12.46 -35.44
CA THR A 385 -21.61 -11.61 -36.58
C THR A 385 -21.69 -12.43 -37.87
N ILE A 386 -20.74 -13.35 -38.08
CA ILE A 386 -20.75 -14.27 -39.24
C ILE A 386 -21.96 -15.21 -39.18
N LEU A 387 -22.25 -15.80 -38.01
CA LEU A 387 -23.42 -16.65 -37.81
C LEU A 387 -24.74 -15.88 -38.05
N PHE A 388 -24.81 -14.64 -37.59
CA PHE A 388 -25.98 -13.79 -37.81
C PHE A 388 -26.16 -13.47 -39.30
N VAL A 389 -25.09 -13.12 -40.02
CA VAL A 389 -25.14 -12.85 -41.46
C VAL A 389 -25.54 -14.10 -42.26
N ILE A 390 -25.03 -15.29 -41.90
CA ILE A 390 -25.42 -16.56 -42.55
C ILE A 390 -26.90 -16.85 -42.29
N PHE A 391 -27.40 -16.64 -41.07
CA PHE A 391 -28.81 -16.88 -40.73
C PHE A 391 -29.79 -15.97 -41.49
N PHE A 392 -29.36 -14.77 -41.89
CA PHE A 392 -30.18 -13.86 -42.70
C PHE A 392 -30.03 -14.03 -44.22
N LEU A 393 -29.04 -14.82 -44.67
CA LEU A 393 -28.80 -15.12 -46.09
C LEU A 393 -29.38 -16.48 -46.53
N ILE A 394 -29.74 -17.35 -45.58
CA ILE A 394 -30.51 -18.59 -45.79
C ILE A 394 -31.99 -18.27 -45.60
#